data_AF-A0A1Y2CSZ8-F1
#
_entry.id   AF-A0A1Y2CSZ8-F1
#
_cell.length_a   1.000
_cell.length_b   1.000
_cell.length_c   1.000
_cell.angle_alpha   90.00
_cell.angle_beta   90.00
_cell.angle_gamma   90.00
#
_symmetry.space_group_name_H-M   'P 1'
#
loop_
_entity.id
_entity.type
_entity.pdbx_description
1 polymer ?
#
loop_
_entity_poly.entity_id
_entity_poly.type
_entity_poly.pdbx_seq_one_letter_code
_entity_poly.pdbx_strand_id
1 'polypeptide(L)' 'CFSINLGYKCCSGCDIVYVDQDGNWGVENDQWCGIKNSCNAQSCWSESLGFPCCQNTKEVYYTDNDGNWGVENNNWCGII' A
#
# COMPACT_ATOMS: atom_id res chain seq x y z
N CYS A 1 -1.52 -9.86 8.51
CA CYS A 1 -0.25 -9.27 8.97
C CYS A 1 0.76 -10.40 8.97
N PHE A 2 1.76 -10.31 8.08
CA PHE A 2 2.65 -11.42 7.75
C PHE A 2 3.70 -11.70 8.85
N SER A 3 4.13 -10.64 9.55
CA SER A 3 5.21 -10.68 10.54
C SER A 3 4.99 -11.60 11.74
N ILE A 4 3.73 -11.93 12.07
CA ILE A 4 3.39 -12.86 13.15
C ILE A 4 4.02 -14.23 12.89
N ASN A 5 4.06 -14.68 11.63
CA ASN A 5 4.63 -15.97 11.25
C ASN A 5 6.16 -16.00 11.40
N LEU A 6 6.79 -14.83 11.46
CA LEU A 6 8.23 -14.63 11.66
C LEU A 6 8.58 -14.34 13.14
N GLY A 7 7.58 -14.31 14.04
CA GLY A 7 7.76 -14.02 15.46
C GLY A 7 7.70 -12.54 15.85
N TYR A 8 7.29 -11.66 14.93
CA TYR A 8 7.19 -10.21 15.15
C TYR A 8 5.74 -9.76 15.33
N LYS A 9 5.56 -8.63 16.03
CA LYS A 9 4.25 -8.03 16.27
C LYS A 9 3.72 -7.39 14.99
N CYS A 10 2.44 -7.01 14.98
CA CYS A 10 1.89 -6.16 13.93
C CYS A 10 1.95 -4.70 14.35
N CYS A 11 2.28 -3.82 13.41
CA CYS A 11 2.29 -2.38 13.67
C CYS A 11 0.87 -1.87 13.94
N SER A 12 0.77 -0.92 14.86
CA SER A 12 -0.47 -0.20 15.16
C SER A 12 -0.75 0.85 14.08
N GLY A 13 0.29 1.57 13.68
CA GLY A 13 0.35 2.48 12.56
C GLY A 13 0.84 1.81 11.27
N CYS A 14 1.04 2.65 10.27
CA CYS A 14 1.31 2.26 8.89
C CYS A 14 2.63 2.85 8.36
N ASP A 15 3.50 3.31 9.26
CA ASP A 15 4.77 3.92 8.92
C ASP A 15 5.78 2.85 8.49
N ILE A 16 6.01 2.78 7.18
CA ILE A 16 6.94 1.82 6.57
C ILE A 16 8.35 2.42 6.66
N VAL A 17 9.23 1.73 7.37
CA VAL A 17 10.66 2.12 7.48
C VAL A 17 11.57 1.17 6.72
N TYR A 18 11.08 -0.01 6.36
CA TYR A 18 11.84 -1.04 5.66
C TYR A 18 10.91 -1.95 4.86
N VAL A 19 11.36 -2.41 3.68
CA VAL A 19 10.60 -3.29 2.79
C VAL A 19 11.51 -4.43 2.34
N ASP A 20 11.01 -5.65 2.44
CA ASP A 20 11.71 -6.85 1.99
C ASP A 20 10.78 -7.82 1.24
N GLN A 21 11.27 -9.05 1.04
CA GLN A 21 10.55 -10.11 0.32
C GLN A 21 9.35 -10.65 1.11
N ASP A 22 9.34 -10.49 2.43
CA ASP A 22 8.27 -10.94 3.31
C ASP A 22 7.16 -9.88 3.40
N GLY A 23 7.53 -8.59 3.36
CA GLY A 23 6.61 -7.48 3.21
C GLY A 23 7.13 -6.14 3.76
N ASN A 24 6.19 -5.29 4.17
CA ASN A 24 6.48 -3.96 4.70
C ASN A 24 6.67 -4.00 6.22
N TRP A 25 7.71 -3.36 6.72
CA TRP A 25 8.09 -3.34 8.12
C TRP A 25 8.08 -1.92 8.68
N GLY A 26 7.64 -1.80 9.93
CA GLY A 26 7.64 -0.59 10.74
C GLY A 26 8.43 -0.78 12.03
N VAL A 27 8.72 0.31 12.71
CA VAL A 27 9.31 0.31 14.05
C VAL A 27 8.43 1.14 14.97
N GLU A 28 7.91 0.53 16.04
CA GLU A 28 7.08 1.18 17.05
C GLU A 28 7.63 0.87 18.44
N ASN A 29 7.83 1.91 19.26
CA ASN A 29 8.41 1.78 20.60
C ASN A 29 9.75 1.02 20.59
N ASP A 30 10.62 1.34 19.62
CA ASP A 30 11.91 0.67 19.40
C ASP A 30 11.81 -0.85 19.12
N GLN A 31 10.65 -1.33 18.65
CA GLN A 31 10.43 -2.73 18.29
C GLN A 31 9.99 -2.89 16.85
N TRP A 32 10.57 -3.87 16.16
CA TRP A 32 10.17 -4.27 14.82
C TRP A 32 8.76 -4.84 14.81
N CYS A 33 7.97 -4.38 13.85
CA CYS A 33 6.63 -4.86 13.61
C CYS A 33 6.36 -4.96 12.11
N GLY A 34 5.49 -5.90 11.72
CA GLY A 34 5.01 -5.99 10.36
C GLY A 34 3.82 -5.08 10.14
N ILE A 35 3.86 -4.38 9.03
CA ILE A 35 2.77 -3.50 8.61
C ILE A 35 1.56 -4.36 8.26
N LYS A 36 0.40 -4.00 8.82
CA LYS A 36 -0.83 -4.75 8.59
C LYS A 36 -1.22 -4.67 7.11
N ASN A 37 -1.89 -5.69 6.58
CA ASN A 37 -2.49 -5.60 5.25
C ASN A 37 -3.57 -4.50 5.18
N SER A 38 -4.15 -4.10 6.31
CA SER A 38 -5.04 -2.94 6.38
C SER A 38 -4.31 -1.59 6.33
N CYS A 39 -3.02 -1.57 6.67
CA CYS A 39 -2.10 -0.46 6.42
C CYS A 39 -1.59 -0.48 4.98
N ASN A 40 -1.57 -1.67 4.40
CA ASN A 40 -1.75 -1.86 2.96
C ASN A 40 -3.21 -1.54 2.56
N ALA A 41 -3.76 -0.43 3.09
CA ALA A 41 -4.62 0.43 2.30
C ALA A 41 -3.73 1.01 1.19
N GLN A 42 -3.20 0.10 0.36
CA GLN A 42 -2.79 0.26 -1.00
C GLN A 42 -2.48 1.71 -1.26
N SER A 43 -1.38 2.11 -0.60
CA SER A 43 -0.73 3.39 -0.77
C SER A 43 -0.72 3.57 -2.25
N CYS A 44 -1.43 4.57 -2.76
CA CYS A 44 -1.63 4.65 -4.17
C CYS A 44 -0.31 4.54 -4.86
N TRP A 45 -0.11 3.39 -5.51
CA TRP A 45 1.13 3.12 -6.20
C TRP A 45 1.29 4.20 -7.30
N SER A 46 0.15 4.70 -7.80
CA SER A 46 0.03 5.86 -8.68
C SER A 46 0.52 7.19 -8.07
N GLU A 47 0.48 7.40 -6.75
CA GLU A 47 0.99 8.63 -6.11
C GLU A 47 2.50 8.75 -6.26
N SER A 48 3.22 7.62 -6.25
CA SER A 48 4.66 7.60 -6.53
C SER A 48 5.00 8.04 -7.96
N LEU A 49 4.04 7.91 -8.88
CA LEU A 49 4.12 8.36 -10.27
C LEU A 49 3.53 9.77 -10.47
N GLY A 50 3.01 10.40 -9.41
CA GLY A 50 2.39 11.72 -9.45
C GLY A 50 0.89 11.73 -9.77
N PHE A 51 0.21 10.58 -9.68
CA PHE A 51 -1.22 10.44 -9.94
C PHE A 51 -2.00 10.13 -8.66
N PRO A 52 -3.21 10.67 -8.48
CA PRO A 52 -4.00 10.44 -7.27
C PRO A 52 -4.60 9.03 -7.23
N CYS A 53 -5.10 8.65 -6.06
CA CYS A 53 -5.95 7.49 -5.90
C CYS A 53 -7.32 7.60 -6.54
N CYS A 54 -7.81 6.49 -7.08
CA CYS A 54 -9.23 6.38 -7.40
C CYS A 54 -10.01 6.30 -6.08
N GLN A 55 -10.89 7.28 -5.85
CA GLN A 55 -11.67 7.37 -4.62
C GLN A 55 -13.04 6.68 -4.76
N ASN A 56 -13.58 6.65 -5.97
CA ASN A 56 -14.96 6.24 -6.24
C ASN A 56 -15.02 5.11 -7.28
N THR A 57 -14.13 5.12 -8.26
CA THR A 57 -14.09 4.13 -9.34
C THR A 57 -13.23 2.95 -8.97
N LYS A 58 -13.75 1.76 -9.30
CA LYS A 58 -13.02 0.50 -9.32
C LYS A 58 -12.96 -0.07 -10.74
N GLU A 59 -13.42 0.71 -11.71
CA GLU A 59 -13.43 0.31 -13.11
C GLU A 59 -12.04 0.48 -13.70
N VAL A 60 -11.40 -0.65 -13.99
CA VAL A 60 -10.07 -0.69 -14.58
C VAL A 60 -10.18 -0.28 -16.05
N TYR A 61 -9.62 0.88 -16.35
CA TYR A 61 -9.54 1.41 -17.71
C TYR A 61 -8.26 0.94 -18.42
N TYR A 62 -7.16 0.80 -17.66
CA TYR A 62 -5.86 0.40 -18.17
C TYR A 62 -5.08 -0.35 -17.10
N THR A 63 -4.20 -1.28 -17.49
CA THR A 63 -3.35 -2.03 -16.56
C THR A 63 -1.94 -2.08 -17.12
N ASP A 64 -0.95 -1.82 -16.26
CA ASP A 64 0.47 -1.91 -16.59
C ASP A 64 1.25 -2.68 -15.50
N ASN A 65 2.58 -2.55 -15.52
CA ASN A 65 3.47 -3.19 -14.56
C ASN A 65 3.42 -2.55 -13.17
N ASP A 66 2.89 -1.33 -13.06
CA ASP A 66 2.77 -0.59 -11.81
C ASP A 66 1.42 -0.91 -11.12
N GLY A 67 0.34 -1.05 -11.90
CA GLY A 67 -0.94 -1.53 -11.39
C GLY A 67 -2.14 -1.32 -12.33
N ASN A 68 -3.33 -1.31 -11.73
CA ASN A 68 -4.60 -1.10 -12.43
C ASN A 68 -5.00 0.38 -12.38
N TRP A 69 -5.07 1.05 -13.51
CA TRP A 69 -5.47 2.44 -13.61
C TRP A 69 -6.98 2.58 -13.83
N GLY A 70 -7.55 3.63 -13.25
CA GLY A 70 -8.90 4.11 -13.46
C GLY A 70 -8.92 5.55 -13.95
N VAL A 71 -10.10 6.02 -14.34
CA VAL A 71 -10.34 7.41 -14.74
C VAL A 71 -11.49 7.98 -13.92
N GLU A 72 -11.24 9.06 -13.19
CA GLU A 72 -12.25 9.81 -12.42
C GLU A 72 -12.18 11.30 -12.74
N ASN A 73 -13.33 11.93 -13.00
CA ASN A 73 -13.40 13.37 -13.30
C ASN A 73 -12.42 13.81 -14.40
N ASN A 74 -12.25 12.97 -15.43
CA ASN A 74 -11.29 13.13 -16.52
C ASN A 74 -9.81 13.14 -16.10
N ASN A 75 -9.48 12.64 -14.90
CA ASN A 75 -8.10 12.48 -14.43
C ASN A 75 -7.76 10.99 -14.23
N TRP A 76 -6.51 10.65 -14.51
CA TRP A 76 -5.97 9.32 -14.24
C TRP A 76 -5.79 9.12 -12.74
N CYS A 77 -6.13 7.92 -12.27
CA CYS A 77 -5.97 7.54 -10.89
C CYS A 77 -5.57 6.07 -10.76
N GLY A 78 -4.83 5.72 -9.71
CA GLY A 78 -4.49 4.33 -9.42
C GLY A 78 -5.64 3.64 -8.70
N ILE A 79 -6.08 2.50 -9.22
CA ILE A 79 -7.10 1.65 -8.59
C ILE A 79 -6.47 0.87 -7.46
N ILE A 80 -7.30 0.82 -6.43
CA ILE A 80 -7.10 0.21 -5.14
C ILE A 80 -8.07 -0.99 -5.04
#